data_AF-A0A956TK55-F1
#
_entry.id   AF-A0A956TK55-F1
#
_cell.length_a   1.000
_cell.length_b   1.000
_cell.length_c   1.000
_cell.angle_alpha   90.00
_cell.angle_beta   90.00
_cell.angle_gamma   90.00
#
_symmetry.space_group_name_H-M   'P 1'
#
loop_
_entity.id
_entity.type
_entity.pdbx_description
1 polymer ?
#
loop_
_entity_poly.entity_id
_entity_poly.type
_entity_poly.pdbx_seq_one_letter_code
_entity_poly.pdbx_strand_id
1 'polypeptide(L)'
;RDHLDAGSVASPNRETEAMKDGSDAIADWVYLNALINAVGGASWVSLHHGGGVGIGYALHAGQVIVADGTPEAAARLERVLTTDPGMGVIRHVDAGYEEAIECAHERGVRIPMEEI
;
A
#
# COMPACT_ATOMS: atom_id res chain seq x y z
N ARG A 1 -7.94 0.14 -8.05
CA ARG A 1 -7.69 -1.32 -8.18
C ARG A 1 -8.54 -2.07 -7.16
N ASP A 2 -8.55 -3.40 -7.17
CA ASP A 2 -9.07 -4.14 -6.00
C ASP A 2 -8.26 -3.75 -4.74
N HIS A 3 -8.84 -3.98 -3.57
CA HIS A 3 -8.22 -3.69 -2.29
C HIS A 3 -7.20 -4.78 -1.87
N LEU A 4 -7.21 -5.94 -2.53
CA LEU A 4 -6.14 -6.93 -2.48
C LEU A 4 -4.96 -6.44 -3.32
N ASP A 5 -3.95 -5.90 -2.65
CA ASP A 5 -2.67 -5.49 -3.24
C ASP A 5 -1.59 -5.39 -2.14
N ALA A 6 -0.32 -5.35 -2.55
CA ALA A 6 0.84 -5.48 -1.68
C ALA A 6 0.86 -4.49 -0.48
N GLY A 7 0.31 -3.29 -0.64
CA GLY A 7 0.37 -2.24 0.38
C GLY A 7 -0.96 -1.87 1.03
N SER A 8 -2.07 -2.49 0.66
CA SER A 8 -3.41 -1.94 0.97
C SER A 8 -4.31 -2.83 1.80
N VAL A 9 -3.83 -3.96 2.31
CA VAL A 9 -4.66 -4.89 3.08
C VAL A 9 -3.88 -5.48 4.25
N ALA A 10 -4.57 -5.58 5.39
CA ALA A 10 -4.19 -6.42 6.52
C ALA A 10 -5.29 -7.46 6.71
N SER A 11 -4.97 -8.73 6.45
CA SER A 11 -5.88 -9.87 6.58
C SER A 11 -5.08 -11.12 6.98
N PRO A 12 -5.00 -11.43 8.29
CA PRO A 12 -4.17 -12.53 8.82
C PRO A 12 -4.55 -13.93 8.34
N ASN A 13 -5.74 -14.10 7.75
CA ASN A 13 -6.22 -15.38 7.20
C ASN A 13 -6.18 -15.40 5.67
N ARG A 14 -5.48 -14.45 5.05
CA ARG A 14 -5.38 -14.32 3.60
C ARG A 14 -4.12 -13.56 3.17
N GLU A 15 -4.21 -12.27 2.84
CA GLU A 15 -3.09 -11.53 2.22
C GLU A 15 -1.88 -11.32 3.10
N THR A 16 -2.07 -11.28 4.42
CA THR A 16 -1.00 -11.08 5.39
C THR A 16 -0.87 -12.28 6.32
N GLU A 17 -1.34 -13.45 5.87
CA GLU A 17 -1.15 -14.71 6.60
C GLU A 17 0.33 -15.10 6.61
N ALA A 18 0.85 -15.39 7.80
CA ALA A 18 2.21 -15.86 8.02
C ALA A 18 3.28 -14.92 7.43
N MET A 19 3.17 -13.63 7.75
CA MET A 19 4.24 -12.67 7.43
C MET A 19 5.54 -13.15 8.09
N LYS A 20 6.68 -12.97 7.41
CA LYS A 20 8.00 -13.47 7.85
C LYS A 20 8.38 -13.06 9.28
N ASP A 21 7.96 -11.87 9.70
CA ASP A 21 8.22 -11.27 11.00
C ASP A 21 7.05 -11.43 12.01
N GLY A 22 5.95 -12.08 11.60
CA GLY A 22 4.74 -12.23 12.40
C GLY A 22 3.87 -10.97 12.49
N SER A 23 4.06 -9.99 11.60
CA SER A 23 3.28 -8.73 11.54
C SER A 23 1.87 -8.87 10.95
N ASP A 24 1.35 -10.09 10.85
CA ASP A 24 0.11 -10.46 10.15
C ASP A 24 -1.07 -9.51 10.40
N ALA A 25 -1.27 -9.12 11.67
CA ALA A 25 -2.41 -8.32 12.12
C ALA A 25 -2.16 -6.80 12.17
N ILE A 26 -0.98 -6.32 11.76
CA ILE A 26 -0.66 -4.88 11.76
C ILE A 26 -1.41 -4.20 10.62
N ALA A 27 -2.39 -3.36 10.98
CA ALA A 27 -3.24 -2.65 10.03
C ALA A 27 -2.78 -1.22 9.70
N ASP A 28 -1.71 -0.72 10.32
CA ASP A 28 -1.23 0.65 10.11
C ASP A 28 -0.95 0.95 8.64
N TRP A 29 -0.39 -0.01 7.91
CA TRP A 29 -0.13 0.04 6.48
C TRP A 29 -1.37 0.36 5.63
N VAL A 30 -2.54 -0.16 6.04
CA VAL A 30 -3.81 0.08 5.34
C VAL A 30 -4.21 1.55 5.45
N TYR A 31 -4.11 2.10 6.65
CA TYR A 31 -4.46 3.50 6.91
C TYR A 31 -3.46 4.43 6.23
N LEU A 32 -2.17 4.10 6.26
CA LEU A 32 -1.13 4.85 5.56
C LEU A 32 -1.33 4.80 4.05
N ASN A 33 -1.73 3.66 3.46
CA ASN A 33 -2.07 3.56 2.04
C ASN A 33 -3.23 4.49 1.67
N ALA A 34 -4.31 4.49 2.45
CA ALA A 34 -5.44 5.38 2.20
C ALA A 34 -5.03 6.86 2.33
N LEU A 35 -4.29 7.21 3.38
CA LEU A 35 -3.84 8.59 3.63
C LEU A 35 -2.91 9.08 2.52
N ILE A 36 -1.90 8.29 2.12
CA ILE A 36 -0.94 8.70 1.09
C ILE A 36 -1.61 8.88 -0.27
N ASN A 37 -2.58 8.02 -0.60
CA ASN A 37 -3.35 8.14 -1.84
C ASN A 37 -4.29 9.37 -1.82
N ALA A 38 -4.89 9.68 -0.66
CA ALA A 38 -5.75 10.84 -0.50
C ALA A 38 -4.96 12.15 -0.67
N VAL A 39 -3.79 12.27 -0.02
CA VAL A 39 -2.94 13.47 -0.17
C VAL A 39 -2.19 13.51 -1.50
N GLY A 40 -1.92 12.35 -2.11
CA GLY A 40 -1.26 12.22 -3.41
C GLY A 40 -2.11 12.71 -4.59
N GLY A 41 -3.44 12.72 -4.40
CA GLY A 41 -4.42 13.24 -5.36
C GLY A 41 -5.16 12.17 -6.14
N ALA A 42 -5.40 11.00 -5.55
CA ALA A 42 -6.33 10.03 -6.12
C ALA A 42 -7.71 10.67 -6.33
N SER A 43 -8.43 10.24 -7.36
CA SER A 43 -9.77 10.77 -7.66
C SER A 43 -10.79 10.34 -6.62
N TRP A 44 -10.64 9.12 -6.07
CA TRP A 44 -11.30 8.72 -4.84
C TRP A 44 -10.47 7.66 -4.09
N VAL A 45 -10.68 7.63 -2.78
CA VAL A 45 -10.07 6.68 -1.85
C VAL A 45 -11.17 6.08 -0.99
N SER A 46 -11.05 4.80 -0.68
CA SER A 46 -11.97 4.05 0.17
C SER A 46 -11.21 3.31 1.27
N LEU A 47 -11.82 3.23 2.46
CA LEU A 47 -11.39 2.39 3.56
C LEU A 47 -12.54 1.47 3.92
N HIS A 48 -12.31 0.17 3.84
CA HIS A 48 -13.32 -0.85 4.06
C HIS A 48 -12.85 -1.86 5.10
N HIS A 49 -13.83 -2.59 5.62
CA HIS A 49 -13.65 -3.62 6.63
C HIS A 49 -14.37 -4.90 6.19
N GLY A 50 -13.71 -6.04 6.39
CA GLY A 50 -14.25 -7.38 6.24
C GLY A 50 -14.45 -7.87 4.80
N GLY A 51 -13.90 -7.19 3.81
CA GLY A 51 -13.93 -7.65 2.43
C GLY A 51 -13.23 -9.01 2.28
N GLY A 52 -13.90 -9.94 1.60
CA GLY A 52 -13.38 -11.28 1.33
C GLY A 52 -13.49 -12.28 2.49
N VAL A 53 -12.97 -11.94 3.66
CA VAL A 53 -12.87 -12.85 4.83
C VAL A 53 -13.89 -12.59 5.93
N GLY A 54 -14.74 -11.57 5.78
CA GLY A 54 -15.83 -11.27 6.70
C GLY A 54 -15.47 -10.30 7.83
N ILE A 55 -16.50 -9.89 8.57
CA ILE A 55 -16.43 -8.90 9.65
C ILE A 55 -15.40 -9.34 10.70
N GLY A 56 -14.44 -8.47 11.00
CA GLY A 56 -13.41 -8.63 12.03
C GLY A 56 -12.08 -9.15 11.51
N TYR A 57 -12.00 -9.59 10.25
CA TYR A 57 -10.84 -10.34 9.74
C TYR A 57 -10.02 -9.63 8.67
N ALA A 58 -10.47 -8.48 8.17
CA ALA A 58 -9.69 -7.68 7.23
C ALA A 58 -9.97 -6.19 7.36
N LEU A 59 -8.90 -5.40 7.22
CA LEU A 59 -8.94 -3.96 7.00
C LEU A 59 -8.23 -3.71 5.68
N HIS A 60 -8.83 -2.92 4.79
CA HIS A 60 -8.23 -2.70 3.48
C HIS A 60 -8.63 -1.38 2.82
N ALA A 61 -7.71 -0.81 2.05
CA ALA A 61 -7.82 0.46 1.35
C ALA A 61 -7.95 0.25 -0.16
N GLY A 62 -8.67 1.14 -0.81
CA GLY A 62 -8.79 1.18 -2.27
C GLY A 62 -8.53 2.59 -2.76
N GLN A 63 -7.96 2.70 -3.94
CA GLN A 63 -7.79 3.96 -4.65
C GLN A 63 -8.14 3.82 -6.11
N VAL A 64 -8.64 4.91 -6.68
CA VAL A 64 -8.74 5.09 -8.13
C VAL A 64 -8.34 6.52 -8.48
N ILE A 65 -7.68 6.67 -9.62
CA ILE A 65 -7.27 7.94 -10.20
C ILE A 65 -7.68 8.01 -11.67
N VAL A 66 -8.26 9.13 -12.07
CA VAL A 66 -8.72 9.40 -13.44
C VAL A 66 -7.60 10.06 -14.25
N ALA A 67 -7.34 9.51 -15.43
CA ALA A 67 -6.50 10.14 -16.45
C ALA A 67 -7.40 10.87 -17.45
N ASP A 68 -7.67 12.15 -17.21
CA ASP A 68 -8.56 12.99 -18.04
C ASP A 68 -7.83 13.77 -19.15
N GLY A 69 -6.51 13.58 -19.28
CA GLY A 69 -5.66 14.25 -20.28
C GLY A 69 -5.12 15.61 -19.85
N THR A 70 -5.43 16.09 -18.65
CA THR A 70 -4.92 17.36 -18.13
C THR A 70 -3.50 17.24 -17.56
N PRO A 71 -2.68 18.32 -17.60
CA PRO A 71 -1.39 18.38 -16.90
C PRO A 71 -1.51 18.11 -15.38
N GLU A 72 -2.61 18.55 -14.77
CA GLU A 72 -2.89 18.33 -13.35
C GLU A 72 -3.15 16.86 -13.04
N ALA A 73 -3.86 16.14 -13.92
CA ALA A 73 -4.00 14.69 -13.80
C ALA A 73 -2.65 13.98 -13.98
N ALA A 74 -1.82 14.38 -14.95
CA ALA A 74 -0.49 13.79 -15.12
C ALA A 74 0.37 13.89 -13.85
N ALA A 75 0.40 15.04 -13.19
CA ALA A 75 1.15 15.21 -11.94
C ALA A 75 0.58 14.38 -10.76
N ARG A 76 -0.74 14.19 -10.69
CA ARG A 76 -1.38 13.34 -9.67
C ARG A 76 -1.13 11.86 -9.96
N LEU A 77 -1.19 11.45 -11.22
CA LEU A 77 -0.91 10.08 -11.67
C LEU A 77 0.51 9.66 -11.32
N GLU A 78 1.50 10.51 -11.61
CA GLU A 78 2.89 10.25 -11.25
C GLU A 78 3.05 10.01 -9.74
N ARG A 79 2.43 10.83 -8.89
CA ARG A 79 2.49 10.63 -7.44
C ARG A 79 1.76 9.37 -6.99
N VAL A 80 0.47 9.25 -7.30
CA VAL A 80 -0.39 8.15 -6.81
C VAL A 80 0.10 6.80 -7.30
N LEU A 81 0.48 6.68 -8.57
CA LEU A 81 0.98 5.42 -9.13
C LEU A 81 2.42 5.10 -8.72
N THR A 82 3.11 6.04 -8.06
CA THR A 82 4.39 5.76 -7.38
C THR A 82 4.16 5.36 -5.93
N THR A 83 3.34 6.11 -5.19
CA THR A 83 3.17 5.92 -3.74
C THR A 83 2.29 4.72 -3.39
N ASP A 84 1.26 4.42 -4.20
CA ASP A 84 0.36 3.28 -3.94
C ASP A 84 1.10 1.93 -3.95
N PRO A 85 1.84 1.55 -5.02
CA PRO A 85 2.67 0.35 -4.99
C PRO A 85 3.90 0.52 -4.08
N GLY A 86 4.43 1.74 -3.96
CA GLY A 86 5.55 2.05 -3.05
C GLY A 86 5.25 1.67 -1.61
N MET A 87 3.99 1.84 -1.16
CA MET A 87 3.52 1.37 0.15
C MET A 87 3.69 -0.15 0.33
N GLY A 88 3.41 -0.91 -0.73
CA GLY A 88 3.58 -2.37 -0.72
C GLY A 88 5.04 -2.78 -0.62
N VAL A 89 5.94 -2.08 -1.32
CA VAL A 89 7.39 -2.30 -1.22
C VAL A 89 7.87 -2.04 0.21
N ILE A 90 7.61 -0.85 0.77
CA ILE A 90 8.11 -0.50 2.11
C ILE A 90 7.52 -1.39 3.21
N ARG A 91 6.26 -1.83 3.08
CA ARG A 91 5.63 -2.76 4.03
C ARG A 91 6.37 -4.09 4.07
N HIS A 92 6.75 -4.63 2.91
CA HIS A 92 7.43 -5.91 2.84
C HIS A 92 8.94 -5.79 3.12
N VAL A 93 9.54 -4.62 2.87
CA VAL A 93 10.88 -4.29 3.38
C VAL A 93 10.89 -4.34 4.91
N ASP A 94 9.92 -3.69 5.56
CA ASP A 94 9.81 -3.64 7.03
C ASP A 94 9.66 -5.05 7.63
N ALA A 95 8.86 -5.91 6.98
CA ALA A 95 8.71 -7.32 7.36
C ALA A 95 9.93 -8.20 7.00
N GLY A 96 10.96 -7.64 6.37
CA GLY A 96 12.24 -8.29 6.11
C GLY A 96 12.28 -9.21 4.87
N TYR A 97 11.43 -9.00 3.86
CA TYR A 97 11.48 -9.76 2.62
C TYR A 97 12.60 -9.27 1.69
N GLU A 98 13.51 -10.17 1.31
CA GLU A 98 14.70 -9.85 0.49
C GLU A 98 14.32 -9.26 -0.87
N GLU A 99 13.32 -9.83 -1.55
CA GLU A 99 12.84 -9.33 -2.86
C GLU A 99 12.30 -7.90 -2.77
N ALA A 100 11.65 -7.54 -1.64
CA ALA A 100 11.16 -6.18 -1.43
C ALA A 100 12.30 -5.19 -1.19
N ILE A 101 13.34 -5.62 -0.48
CA ILE A 101 14.58 -4.84 -0.25
C ILE A 101 15.29 -4.59 -1.58
N GLU A 102 15.48 -5.63 -2.39
CA GLU A 102 16.06 -5.52 -3.72
C GLU A 102 15.24 -4.55 -4.60
N CYS A 103 13.92 -4.71 -4.64
CA CYS A 103 13.03 -3.82 -5.38
C CYS A 103 13.14 -2.35 -4.90
N ALA A 104 13.20 -2.13 -3.59
CA ALA A 104 13.36 -0.79 -3.02
C ALA A 104 14.67 -0.13 -3.47
N HIS A 105 15.78 -0.87 -3.44
CA HIS A 105 17.08 -0.37 -3.88
C HIS A 105 17.12 -0.13 -5.39
N GLU A 106 16.59 -1.04 -6.21
CA GLU A 106 16.53 -0.90 -7.67
C GLU A 106 15.68 0.29 -8.13
N ARG A 107 14.59 0.57 -7.42
CA ARG A 107 13.65 1.65 -7.75
C ARG A 107 13.92 2.95 -7.03
N GLY A 108 14.92 2.99 -6.15
CA GLY A 108 15.26 4.18 -5.36
C GLY A 108 14.18 4.57 -4.35
N VAL A 109 13.46 3.60 -3.80
CA VAL A 109 12.50 3.82 -2.72
C VAL A 109 13.28 4.18 -1.46
N ARG A 110 12.95 5.32 -0.84
CA ARG A 110 13.62 5.78 0.37
C ARG A 110 13.20 4.92 1.58
N ILE A 111 14.18 4.35 2.28
CA ILE A 111 13.98 3.58 3.51
C ILE A 111 14.65 4.32 4.67
N PRO A 112 13.91 5.11 5.48
CA PRO A 112 14.51 5.94 6.53
C PRO A 112 15.31 5.17 7.58
N MET A 113 14.97 3.90 7.83
CA MET A 113 15.64 3.07 8.82
C MET A 113 17.07 2.66 8.40
N GLU A 114 17.42 2.75 7.12
CA GLU A 114 18.79 2.53 6.62
C GLU A 114 19.66 3.79 6.68
N GLU A 115 19.08 4.96 7.00
CA GLU A 115 19.77 6.25 7.07
C GLU A 115 20.31 6.59 8.48
N ILE A 116 20.07 5.71 9.46
CA ILE A 116 20.38 5.91 10.90
C ILE A 116 21.69 5.20 11.26
#